data_AF-A3J019-F1
#
_entry.id   AF-A3J019-F1
#
_cell.length_a   1.000
_cell.length_b   1.000
_cell.length_c   1.000
_cell.angle_alpha   90.00
_cell.angle_beta   90.00
_cell.angle_gamma   90.00
#
_symmetry.space_group_name_H-M   'P 1'
#
loop_
_entity.id
_entity.type
_entity.pdbx_description
1 polymer ?
#
loop_
_entity_poly.entity_id
_entity_poly.type
_entity_poly.pdbx_seq_one_letter_code
_entity_poly.pdbx_strand_id
1 'polypeptide(L)' 'NTTLISALISLGESFNMRVVAEGVETQQQLDILHNLHCQTVQGYYLSQPLSIEEATQFLTFH' A
#
# COMPACT_ATOMS: atom_id res chain seq x y z
N ASN A 1 6.43 -14.87 -4.72
CA ASN A 1 5.53 -15.87 -4.08
C ASN A 1 4.46 -15.08 -3.32
N THR A 2 3.20 -15.14 -3.75
CA THR A 2 2.09 -14.37 -3.16
C THR A 2 1.45 -15.03 -1.94
N THR A 3 1.71 -16.33 -1.70
CA THR A 3 1.10 -17.10 -0.59
C THR A 3 1.50 -16.58 0.79
N LEU A 4 2.74 -16.13 0.96
CA LEU A 4 3.18 -15.53 2.22
C LEU A 4 2.49 -14.18 2.46
N ILE A 5 2.36 -13.37 1.41
CA ILE A 5 1.71 -12.06 1.47
C ILE A 5 0.24 -12.22 1.87
N SER A 6 -0.47 -13.14 1.22
CA SER A 6 -1.88 -13.42 1.56
C SER A 6 -2.04 -13.89 3.00
N ALA A 7 -1.13 -14.74 3.50
CA ALA A 7 -1.19 -15.22 4.88
C ALA A 7 -0.99 -14.08 5.89
N LEU A 8 -0.08 -13.14 5.62
CA LEU A 8 0.14 -11.97 6.47
C LEU A 8 -1.06 -11.01 6.46
N ILE A 9 -1.70 -10.81 5.31
CA ILE A 9 -2.92 -10.01 5.19
C ILE A 9 -4.04 -10.64 6.04
N SER A 10 -4.32 -11.93 5.85
CA SER A 10 -5.34 -12.64 6.61
C SER A 10 -5.06 -12.68 8.12
N LEU A 11 -3.78 -12.71 8.52
CA LEU A 11 -3.39 -12.63 9.92
C LEU A 11 -3.73 -11.26 10.51
N GLY A 12 -3.41 -10.17 9.80
CA GLY A 12 -3.77 -8.82 10.22
C GLY A 12 -5.28 -8.65 10.34
N GLU A 13 -6.05 -9.10 9.35
CA GLU A 13 -7.52 -9.08 9.37
C GLU A 13 -8.08 -9.86 10.57
N SER A 14 -7.55 -11.05 10.86
CA SER A 14 -7.99 -11.89 11.99
C SER A 14 -7.76 -11.22 13.35
N PHE A 15 -6.77 -10.34 13.45
CA PHE A 15 -6.50 -9.53 14.65
C PHE A 15 -7.15 -8.15 14.61
N ASN A 16 -7.99 -7.87 13.61
CA ASN A 16 -8.61 -6.56 13.41
C ASN A 16 -7.55 -5.44 13.28
N MET A 17 -6.40 -5.76 12.70
CA MET A 17 -5.30 -4.85 12.41
C MET A 17 -5.34 -4.42 10.94
N ARG A 18 -4.97 -3.16 10.68
CA ARG A 18 -4.72 -2.69 9.32
C ARG A 18 -3.33 -3.13 8.86
N VAL A 19 -3.27 -3.65 7.64
CA VAL A 19 -2.01 -4.03 6.98
C VAL A 19 -1.68 -2.96 5.94
N VAL A 20 -0.43 -2.48 5.95
CA VAL A 20 0.12 -1.58 4.95
C VAL A 20 1.19 -2.32 4.16
N ALA A 21 1.03 -2.43 2.85
CA ALA A 21 2.08 -2.96 1.99
C ALA A 21 2.99 -1.82 1.52
N GLU A 22 4.22 -1.81 2.01
CA GLU A 22 5.24 -0.79 1.68
C GLU A 22 6.12 -1.24 0.50
N GLY A 23 6.66 -0.27 -0.25
CA GLY A 23 7.57 -0.51 -1.37
C GLY A 23 6.89 -0.85 -2.70
N VAL A 24 5.68 -0.33 -2.94
CA VAL A 24 4.99 -0.49 -4.25
C VAL A 24 5.61 0.47 -5.28
N GLU A 25 6.26 -0.08 -6.31
CA GLU A 25 6.99 0.67 -7.34
C GLU A 25 6.39 0.51 -8.74
N THR A 26 5.53 -0.49 -8.95
CA THR A 26 4.95 -0.82 -10.26
C THR A 26 3.44 -1.06 -10.18
N GLN A 27 2.73 -0.81 -11.28
CA GLN A 27 1.30 -1.15 -11.42
C GLN A 27 1.04 -2.63 -11.15
N GLN A 28 1.92 -3.52 -11.63
CA GLN A 28 1.77 -4.96 -11.43
C GLN A 28 1.77 -5.35 -9.93
N GLN A 29 2.62 -4.73 -9.12
CA GLN A 29 2.62 -4.95 -7.66
C GLN A 29 1.33 -4.43 -7.03
N LEU A 30 0.85 -3.26 -7.45
CA LEU A 30 -0.42 -2.69 -6.98
C LEU A 30 -1.59 -3.62 -7.31
N ASP A 31 -1.67 -4.14 -8.54
CA ASP A 31 -2.72 -5.06 -8.98
C ASP A 31 -2.71 -6.36 -8.17
N ILE A 32 -1.53 -6.92 -7.89
CA ILE A 32 -1.38 -8.11 -7.05
C ILE A 32 -1.90 -7.83 -5.64
N LEU A 33 -1.49 -6.71 -5.02
CA LEU A 33 -1.91 -6.35 -3.67
C LEU A 33 -3.42 -6.08 -3.58
N HIS A 34 -3.98 -5.42 -4.59
CA HIS A 34 -5.42 -5.21 -4.72
C HIS A 34 -6.18 -6.54 -4.82
N ASN A 35 -5.71 -7.48 -5.64
CA ASN A 35 -6.32 -8.81 -5.77
C ASN A 35 -6.19 -9.67 -4.49
N LEU A 36 -5.20 -9.38 -3.65
CA LEU A 36 -5.03 -9.98 -2.32
C LEU A 36 -5.83 -9.24 -1.23
N HIS A 37 -6.65 -8.26 -1.59
CA HIS A 37 -7.46 -7.44 -0.68
C HIS A 37 -6.63 -6.58 0.31
N CYS A 38 -5.37 -6.29 -0.02
CA CYS A 38 -4.57 -5.33 0.75
C CYS A 38 -5.06 -3.91 0.44
N GLN A 39 -5.73 -3.28 1.41
CA GLN A 39 -6.43 -2.01 1.21
C GLN A 39 -5.54 -0.78 1.33
N THR A 40 -4.37 -0.91 1.97
CA THR A 40 -3.47 0.22 2.21
C THR A 40 -2.09 -0.11 1.66
N VAL A 41 -1.56 0.78 0.84
CA VAL A 41 -0.27 0.63 0.17
C VAL A 41 0.55 1.91 0.27
N GLN A 42 1.86 1.77 0.25
CA GLN A 42 2.81 2.88 0.15
C GLN A 42 3.91 2.51 -0.83
N GLY A 43 4.33 3.46 -1.66
CA GLY A 43 5.54 3.32 -2.46
C GLY A 43 5.64 4.35 -3.57
N TYR A 44 6.76 4.33 -4.28
CA TYR A 44 7.10 5.32 -5.30
C TYR A 44 6.19 5.28 -6.52
N TYR A 45 5.43 4.19 -6.71
CA TYR A 45 4.37 4.16 -7.70
C TYR A 45 3.29 5.22 -7.45
N LEU A 46 2.99 5.50 -6.17
CA LEU A 46 2.01 6.53 -5.78
C LEU A 46 2.65 7.91 -5.68
N SER A 47 3.73 8.00 -4.91
CA SER A 47 4.49 9.24 -4.73
C SER A 47 5.87 8.92 -4.15
N GLN A 48 6.85 9.73 -4.50
CA GLN A 48 8.10 9.79 -3.72
C GLN A 48 7.85 10.44 -2.36
N PRO A 49 8.78 10.34 -1.39
CA PRO A 49 8.73 11.12 -0.15
C PRO A 49 8.70 12.60 -0.50
N LEU A 50 7.76 13.33 0.08
CA LEU A 50 7.52 14.73 -0.22
C LEU A 50 7.97 15.62 0.95
N SER A 51 8.37 16.84 0.64
CA SER A 51 8.46 17.92 1.64
C SER A 51 7.08 18.23 2.23
N ILE A 52 7.04 19.03 3.30
CA ILE A 52 5.77 19.41 3.93
C ILE A 52 4.90 20.24 2.97
N GLU A 53 5.50 21.12 2.17
CA GLU A 53 4.81 21.94 1.18
C GLU A 53 4.20 21.07 0.07
N GLU A 54 4.99 20.16 -0.49
CA GLU A 54 4.54 19.24 -1.54
C GLU A 54 3.47 18.26 -1.03
N ALA A 55 3.64 17.72 0.18
CA ALA A 55 2.65 16.84 0.80
C ALA A 55 1.32 17.57 1.05
N THR A 56 1.37 18.83 1.48
CA THR A 56 0.17 19.66 1.67
C THR A 56 -0.57 19.83 0.34
N GLN A 57 0.15 20.14 -0.73
CA GLN A 57 -0.42 20.25 -2.08
C GLN A 57 -1.03 18.91 -2.52
N PHE A 58 -0.28 17.81 -2.39
CA PHE A 58 -0.72 16.47 -2.75
C PHE A 58 -2.05 16.09 -2.07
N LEU A 59 -2.18 16.35 -0.77
CA LEU A 59 -3.40 16.07 0.01
C LEU A 59 -4.59 16.98 -0.34
N THR A 60 -4.37 18.14 -0.95
CA THR A 60 -5.46 19.05 -1.36
C THR A 60 -6.00 18.78 -2.76
N PHE A 61 -5.24 18.12 -3.63
CA PHE A 61 -5.61 17.89 -5.03
C PHE A 61 -6.02 16.44 -5.35
N HIS A 62 -5.84 15.51 -4.40
CA HIS A 62 -6.29 14.13 -4.46
C HIS A 62 -7.45 13.88 -3.49
#